data_AF-A0A7V0MAF5-F1
#
_entry.id   AF-A0A7V0MAF5-F1
#
_cell.length_a   1.000
_cell.length_b   1.000
_cell.length_c   1.000
_cell.angle_alpha   90.00
_cell.angle_beta   90.00
_cell.angle_gamma   90.00
#
_symmetry.space_group_name_H-M   'P 1'
#
loop_
_entity.id
_entity.type
_entity.pdbx_description
1 polymer ?
#
loop_
_entity_poly.entity_id
_entity_poly.type
_entity_poly.pdbx_seq_one_letter_code
_entity_poly.pdbx_strand_id
1 'polypeptide(L)'
;ENVGFLLREHSDLSEDQIRNKVRESLALVGLKGIENIMPSALSGGMRKRVGLARAICSESLKIILYDEPTTGVDPIMGDAINNLIVSLHDKLNVTSVAVTHDMKSAFKIADRIALLYKGKIIAVDEAEKIKNSKDPFVRQFVKGEATGPLTEGRIFKKRE
;
A
#
# COMPACT_ATOMS: atom_id res chain seq x y z
N GLU A 1 -3.58 19.17 11.96
CA GLU A 1 -2.24 18.93 12.55
C GLU A 1 -1.54 17.71 11.97
N ASN A 2 -2.13 16.50 12.06
CA ASN A 2 -1.49 15.23 11.70
C ASN A 2 -0.77 15.20 10.33
N VAL A 3 -1.43 15.64 9.25
CA VAL A 3 -0.87 15.64 7.88
C VAL A 3 0.30 16.61 7.74
N GLY A 4 0.20 17.80 8.34
CA GLY A 4 1.21 18.86 8.21
C GLY A 4 2.34 18.77 9.22
N PHE A 5 2.35 17.77 10.10
CA PHE A 5 3.35 17.62 11.16
C PHE A 5 4.77 17.59 10.57
N LEU A 6 4.99 16.78 9.53
CA LEU A 6 6.30 16.64 8.89
C LEU A 6 6.83 17.98 8.34
N LEU A 7 5.96 18.79 7.75
CA LEU A 7 6.34 20.09 7.19
C LEU A 7 6.73 21.08 8.29
N ARG A 8 6.06 21.05 9.44
CA ARG A 8 6.42 21.93 10.58
C ARG A 8 7.80 21.61 11.13
N GLU A 9 8.16 20.33 11.18
CA GLU A 9 9.42 19.88 11.78
C GLU A 9 10.62 19.97 10.82
N HIS A 10 10.38 19.90 9.51
CA HIS A 10 11.44 19.68 8.53
C HIS A 10 11.38 20.62 7.30
N SER A 11 10.65 21.72 7.39
CA SER A 11 10.65 22.75 6.34
C SER A 11 10.58 24.16 6.92
N ASP A 12 11.03 25.15 6.14
CA ASP A 12 10.96 26.58 6.50
C ASP A 12 9.65 27.25 6.04
N LEU A 13 8.61 26.46 5.79
CA LEU A 13 7.33 26.95 5.28
C LEU A 13 6.54 27.69 6.37
N SER A 14 5.83 28.75 5.98
CA SER A 14 4.89 29.43 6.87
C SER A 14 3.66 28.55 7.18
N GLU A 15 2.97 28.83 8.28
CA GLU A 15 1.74 28.10 8.62
C GLU A 15 0.66 28.18 7.53
N ASP A 16 0.59 29.28 6.77
CA ASP A 16 -0.32 29.40 5.63
C ASP A 16 0.06 28.48 4.49
N GLN A 17 1.36 28.39 4.17
CA GLN A 17 1.86 27.45 3.17
C GLN A 17 1.61 26.00 3.60
N ILE A 18 1.86 25.67 4.87
CA ILE A 18 1.59 24.33 5.43
C ILE A 18 0.11 24.00 5.35
N ARG A 19 -0.79 24.94 5.70
CA ARG A 19 -2.24 24.74 5.58
C ARG A 19 -2.67 24.47 4.15
N ASN A 20 -2.09 25.17 3.17
CA ASN A 20 -2.40 24.94 1.76
C ASN A 20 -1.93 23.54 1.31
N LYS A 21 -0.70 23.14 1.67
CA LYS A 21 -0.19 21.79 1.37
C LYS A 21 -1.02 20.69 1.99
N VAL A 22 -1.48 20.87 3.22
CA VAL A 22 -2.36 19.91 3.89
C VAL A 22 -3.68 19.76 3.12
N ARG A 23 -4.29 20.86 2.68
CA ARG A 23 -5.52 20.83 1.87
C ARG A 23 -5.31 20.13 0.53
N GLU A 24 -4.21 20.43 -0.16
CA GLU A 24 -3.85 19.78 -1.43
C GLU A 24 -3.65 18.27 -1.25
N SER A 25 -2.91 17.88 -0.22
CA SER A 25 -2.64 16.47 0.10
C SER A 25 -3.91 15.71 0.46
N LEU A 26 -4.81 16.33 1.24
CA LEU A 26 -6.11 15.76 1.58
C LEU A 26 -7.02 15.66 0.35
N ALA A 27 -6.97 16.62 -0.58
CA ALA A 27 -7.71 16.57 -1.83
C ALA A 27 -7.23 15.42 -2.73
N LEU A 28 -5.91 15.16 -2.79
CA LEU A 28 -5.35 14.05 -3.57
C LEU A 28 -5.86 12.67 -3.12
N VAL A 29 -6.18 12.53 -1.83
CA VAL A 29 -6.75 11.29 -1.27
C VAL A 29 -8.28 11.29 -1.18
N GLY A 30 -8.95 12.29 -1.76
CA GLY A 30 -10.41 12.39 -1.79
C GLY A 30 -11.04 12.78 -0.46
N LEU A 31 -10.30 13.48 0.40
CA LEU A 31 -10.71 13.91 1.75
C LEU A 31 -10.70 15.44 1.89
N LYS A 32 -11.16 16.15 0.86
CA LYS A 32 -11.29 17.61 0.89
C LYS A 32 -12.30 18.04 1.97
N GLY A 33 -11.98 19.07 2.76
CA GLY A 33 -12.92 19.67 3.70
C GLY A 33 -13.03 18.99 5.06
N ILE A 34 -12.20 17.99 5.36
CA ILE A 34 -12.19 17.29 6.66
C ILE A 34 -11.03 17.71 7.57
N GLU A 35 -10.37 18.83 7.29
CA GLU A 35 -9.14 19.28 7.94
C GLU A 35 -9.26 19.43 9.46
N ASN A 36 -10.49 19.71 9.93
CA ASN A 36 -10.82 19.96 11.34
C ASN A 36 -11.47 18.75 12.04
N ILE A 37 -11.59 17.61 11.36
CA ILE A 37 -12.19 16.40 11.94
C ILE A 37 -11.16 15.66 12.81
N MET A 38 -11.56 15.30 14.03
CA MET A 38 -10.73 14.52 14.95
C MET A 38 -10.53 13.08 14.45
N PRO A 39 -9.34 12.47 14.65
CA PRO A 39 -9.06 11.09 14.19
C PRO A 39 -10.06 10.03 14.67
N SER A 40 -10.64 10.22 15.86
CA SER A 40 -11.66 9.34 16.45
C SER A 40 -12.99 9.34 15.68
N ALA A 41 -13.29 10.41 14.93
CA ALA A 41 -14.51 10.55 14.13
C ALA A 41 -14.36 10.06 12.68
N LEU A 42 -13.17 9.58 12.30
CA LEU A 42 -12.91 9.06 10.95
C LEU A 42 -13.26 7.57 10.85
N SER A 43 -13.77 7.12 9.70
CA SER A 43 -13.89 5.69 9.40
C SER A 43 -12.51 5.02 9.24
N GLY A 44 -12.44 3.70 9.29
CA GLY A 44 -11.18 2.97 9.07
C GLY A 44 -10.50 3.31 7.74
N GLY A 45 -11.28 3.37 6.65
CA GLY A 45 -10.79 3.78 5.34
C GLY A 45 -10.34 5.24 5.29
N MET A 46 -11.06 6.16 5.94
CA MET A 46 -10.64 7.57 6.04
C MET A 46 -9.32 7.71 6.79
N ARG A 47 -9.14 6.99 7.90
CA ARG A 47 -7.86 7.00 8.66
C ARG A 47 -6.68 6.56 7.79
N LYS A 48 -6.84 5.51 6.98
CA LYS A 48 -5.80 5.07 6.04
C LYS A 48 -5.46 6.15 5.00
N ARG A 49 -6.49 6.79 4.43
CA ARG A 49 -6.31 7.88 3.47
C ARG A 49 -5.68 9.12 4.08
N VAL A 50 -5.99 9.48 5.33
CA VAL A 50 -5.29 10.55 6.07
C VAL A 50 -3.82 10.17 6.29
N GLY A 51 -3.53 8.92 6.64
CA GLY A 51 -2.15 8.43 6.76
C GLY A 51 -1.37 8.57 5.44
N LEU A 52 -2.04 8.31 4.31
CA LEU A 52 -1.46 8.51 2.98
C LEU A 52 -1.26 9.99 2.66
N ALA A 53 -2.23 10.86 2.96
CA ALA A 53 -2.09 12.31 2.83
C ALA A 53 -0.87 12.83 3.60
N ARG A 54 -0.64 12.31 4.82
CA ARG A 54 0.55 12.64 5.61
C ARG A 54 1.84 12.21 4.92
N ALA A 55 1.88 11.03 4.30
CA ALA A 55 3.05 10.54 3.59
C ALA A 55 3.38 11.37 2.34
N ILE A 56 2.35 11.86 1.63
CA ILE A 56 2.51 12.62 0.38
C ILE A 56 2.63 14.14 0.55
N CYS A 57 2.57 14.64 1.79
CA CYS A 57 2.54 16.08 2.04
C CYS A 57 3.88 16.78 1.78
N SER A 58 4.98 16.03 1.71
CA SER A 58 6.32 16.55 1.45
C SER A 58 6.59 16.74 -0.05
N GLU A 59 7.15 17.88 -0.43
CA GLU A 59 7.60 18.16 -1.81
C GLU A 59 8.85 17.37 -2.21
N SER A 60 9.66 16.95 -1.25
CA SER A 60 10.91 16.21 -1.50
C SER A 60 10.72 14.70 -1.56
N LEU A 61 9.47 14.22 -1.60
CA LEU A 61 9.14 12.81 -1.60
C LEU A 61 9.57 12.15 -2.91
N LYS A 62 10.44 11.14 -2.79
CA LYS A 62 10.92 10.35 -3.94
C LYS A 62 10.37 8.93 -3.94
N ILE A 63 10.06 8.39 -2.76
CA ILE A 63 9.68 7.00 -2.56
C ILE A 63 8.54 6.91 -1.54
N ILE A 64 7.52 6.10 -1.83
CA ILE A 64 6.47 5.74 -0.89
C ILE A 64 6.56 4.25 -0.58
N LEU A 65 6.54 3.91 0.71
CA LEU A 65 6.50 2.54 1.20
C LEU A 65 5.12 2.25 1.78
N TYR A 66 4.45 1.23 1.25
CA TYR A 66 3.16 0.76 1.72
C TYR A 66 3.33 -0.57 2.45
N ASP A 67 3.00 -0.60 3.73
CA ASP A 67 2.95 -1.84 4.52
C ASP A 67 1.49 -2.27 4.68
N GLU A 68 1.11 -3.34 4.01
CA GLU A 68 -0.24 -3.94 4.02
C GLU A 68 -1.38 -2.91 3.83
N PRO A 69 -1.41 -2.18 2.70
CA PRO A 69 -2.25 -0.99 2.51
C PRO A 69 -3.76 -1.30 2.62
N THR A 70 -4.19 -2.50 2.28
CA THR A 70 -5.60 -2.92 2.25
C THR A 70 -6.02 -3.81 3.42
N THR A 71 -5.13 -4.13 4.37
CA THR A 71 -5.46 -5.01 5.48
C THR A 71 -6.47 -4.38 6.44
N GLY A 72 -7.46 -5.15 6.91
CA GLY A 72 -8.46 -4.70 7.88
C GLY A 72 -9.55 -3.79 7.33
N VAL A 73 -9.68 -3.67 6.00
CA VAL A 73 -10.83 -3.04 5.34
C VAL A 73 -11.58 -4.07 4.48
N ASP A 74 -12.85 -3.81 4.20
CA ASP A 74 -13.65 -4.66 3.33
C ASP A 74 -13.15 -4.60 1.87
N PRO A 75 -13.53 -5.57 1.00
CA PRO A 75 -13.04 -5.64 -0.37
C PRO A 75 -13.33 -4.39 -1.22
N ILE A 76 -14.45 -3.68 -0.98
CA ILE A 76 -14.81 -2.48 -1.74
C ILE A 76 -13.87 -1.34 -1.35
N MET A 77 -13.64 -1.15 -0.06
CA MET A 77 -12.71 -0.14 0.43
C MET A 77 -11.26 -0.47 0.08
N GLY A 78 -10.88 -1.75 0.09
CA GLY A 78 -9.57 -2.22 -0.36
C GLY A 78 -9.32 -1.85 -1.83
N ASP A 79 -10.30 -2.11 -2.70
CA ASP A 79 -10.21 -1.75 -4.12
C ASP A 79 -10.05 -0.24 -4.33
N ALA A 80 -10.79 0.56 -3.56
CA ALA A 80 -10.69 2.01 -3.58
C ALA A 80 -9.31 2.53 -3.14
N ILE A 81 -8.69 1.89 -2.14
CA ILE A 81 -7.31 2.20 -1.72
C ILE A 81 -6.33 1.84 -2.84
N ASN A 82 -6.48 0.69 -3.49
CA ASN A 82 -5.62 0.30 -4.61
C ASN A 82 -5.72 1.29 -5.78
N ASN A 83 -6.94 1.73 -6.15
CA ASN A 83 -7.13 2.77 -7.17
C ASN A 83 -6.44 4.08 -6.78
N LEU A 84 -6.46 4.43 -5.50
CA LEU A 84 -5.79 5.61 -5.00
C LEU A 84 -4.26 5.49 -5.11
N ILE A 85 -3.70 4.32 -4.79
CA ILE A 85 -2.25 4.06 -4.93
C ILE A 85 -1.82 4.24 -6.39
N VAL A 86 -2.54 3.61 -7.33
CA VAL A 86 -2.28 3.75 -8.78
C VAL A 86 -2.38 5.21 -9.21
N SER A 87 -3.45 5.91 -8.81
CA SER A 87 -3.62 7.32 -9.17
C SER A 87 -2.51 8.22 -8.60
N LEU A 88 -2.00 7.94 -7.40
CA LEU A 88 -0.93 8.73 -6.79
C LEU A 88 0.42 8.44 -7.45
N HIS A 89 0.69 7.19 -7.81
CA HIS A 89 1.86 6.84 -8.61
C HIS A 89 1.92 7.69 -9.89
N ASP A 90 0.81 7.73 -10.63
CA ASP A 90 0.75 8.44 -11.92
C ASP A 90 0.84 9.97 -11.75
N LYS A 91 0.20 10.52 -10.71
CA LYS A 91 0.17 11.97 -10.46
C LYS A 91 1.47 12.51 -9.88
N LEU A 92 2.10 11.77 -8.99
CA LEU A 92 3.28 12.23 -8.25
C LEU A 92 4.59 11.77 -8.91
N ASN A 93 4.53 10.79 -9.82
CA ASN A 93 5.70 10.20 -10.48
C ASN A 93 6.78 9.75 -9.47
N VAL A 94 6.35 9.13 -8.38
CA VAL A 94 7.19 8.65 -7.28
C VAL A 94 7.36 7.14 -7.34
N THR A 95 8.52 6.64 -6.89
CA THR A 95 8.72 5.20 -6.75
C THR A 95 7.84 4.66 -5.63
N SER A 96 7.05 3.64 -5.92
CA SER A 96 6.16 3.01 -4.94
C SER A 96 6.61 1.58 -4.67
N VAL A 97 6.75 1.23 -3.39
CA VAL A 97 7.04 -0.14 -2.95
C VAL A 97 5.94 -0.57 -1.99
N ALA A 98 5.24 -1.64 -2.33
CA ALA A 98 4.17 -2.18 -1.49
C ALA A 98 4.50 -3.60 -1.03
N VAL A 99 4.25 -3.87 0.24
CA VAL A 99 4.29 -5.21 0.84
C VAL A 99 2.85 -5.64 1.08
N THR A 100 2.45 -6.77 0.49
CA THR A 100 1.15 -7.37 0.77
C THR A 100 1.13 -8.87 0.53
N HIS A 101 0.27 -9.57 1.28
CA HIS A 101 -0.10 -10.96 1.03
C HIS A 101 -1.35 -11.10 0.13
N ASP A 102 -2.07 -10.02 -0.18
CA ASP A 102 -3.21 -10.06 -1.08
C ASP A 102 -2.77 -9.94 -2.55
N MET A 103 -2.79 -11.07 -3.25
CA MET A 103 -2.42 -11.12 -4.66
C MET A 103 -3.33 -10.29 -5.57
N LYS A 104 -4.60 -10.07 -5.22
CA LYS A 104 -5.47 -9.19 -6.02
C LYS A 104 -4.99 -7.75 -5.96
N SER A 105 -4.63 -7.28 -4.77
CA SER A 105 -4.02 -5.95 -4.59
C SER A 105 -2.67 -5.87 -5.28
N ALA A 106 -1.79 -6.87 -5.09
CA ALA A 106 -0.46 -6.90 -5.70
C ALA A 106 -0.51 -6.78 -7.22
N PHE A 107 -1.34 -7.59 -7.91
CA PHE A 107 -1.47 -7.53 -9.36
C PHE A 107 -2.15 -6.25 -9.87
N LYS A 108 -2.90 -5.56 -9.01
CA LYS A 108 -3.57 -4.32 -9.39
C LYS A 108 -2.64 -3.11 -9.34
N ILE A 109 -1.73 -3.07 -8.38
CA ILE A 109 -0.91 -1.87 -8.11
C ILE A 109 0.53 -1.96 -8.63
N ALA A 110 1.04 -3.16 -8.91
CA ALA A 110 2.45 -3.36 -9.18
C ALA A 110 2.75 -3.57 -10.66
N ASP A 111 3.79 -2.90 -11.16
CA ASP A 111 4.40 -3.24 -12.45
C ASP A 111 5.24 -4.51 -12.36
N ARG A 112 5.94 -4.69 -11.23
CA ARG A 112 6.83 -5.82 -10.93
C ARG A 112 6.57 -6.36 -9.54
N ILE A 113 6.65 -7.68 -9.38
CA ILE A 113 6.41 -8.37 -8.12
C ILE A 113 7.64 -9.20 -7.75
N ALA A 114 8.10 -9.06 -6.51
CA ALA A 114 9.10 -9.92 -5.89
C ALA A 114 8.42 -10.83 -4.85
N LEU A 115 8.62 -12.14 -4.97
CA LEU A 115 8.10 -13.12 -4.00
C LEU A 115 9.20 -13.50 -3.01
N LEU A 116 8.90 -13.30 -1.72
CA LEU A 116 9.80 -13.59 -0.62
C LEU A 116 9.38 -14.89 0.08
N TYR A 117 10.31 -15.82 0.25
CA TYR A 117 10.12 -17.04 1.03
C TYR A 117 11.36 -17.36 1.86
N LYS A 118 11.18 -17.56 3.17
CA LYS A 118 12.26 -17.83 4.14
C LYS A 118 13.45 -16.86 4.02
N GLY A 119 13.15 -15.56 3.89
CA GLY A 119 14.17 -14.50 3.79
C GLY A 119 14.91 -14.45 2.45
N LYS A 120 14.50 -15.24 1.45
CA LYS A 120 15.07 -15.22 0.10
C LYS A 120 14.01 -14.82 -0.91
N ILE A 121 14.43 -14.02 -1.88
CA ILE A 121 13.59 -13.72 -3.05
C ILE A 121 13.65 -14.93 -3.96
N ILE A 122 12.51 -15.59 -4.14
CA ILE A 122 12.39 -16.81 -4.95
C ILE A 122 11.95 -16.52 -6.39
N ALA A 123 11.36 -15.35 -6.63
CA ALA A 123 11.02 -14.87 -7.96
C ALA A 123 10.95 -13.33 -7.99
N VAL A 124 11.37 -12.72 -9.09
CA VAL A 124 11.13 -11.29 -9.40
C VAL A 124 10.85 -11.17 -10.88
N ASP A 125 9.69 -10.66 -11.24
CA ASP A 125 9.36 -10.41 -12.64
C ASP A 125 8.25 -9.35 -12.77
N GLU A 126 7.87 -9.02 -14.00
CA GLU A 126 6.64 -8.28 -14.28
C GLU A 126 5.43 -8.99 -13.65
N ALA A 127 4.47 -8.22 -13.16
CA ALA A 127 3.29 -8.74 -12.48
C ALA A 127 2.57 -9.82 -13.30
N GLU A 128 2.46 -9.63 -14.62
CA GLU A 128 1.75 -10.56 -15.51
C GLU A 128 2.52 -11.86 -15.78
N LYS A 129 3.86 -11.84 -15.70
CA LYS A 129 4.70 -13.04 -15.76
C LYS A 129 4.61 -13.82 -14.45
N ILE A 130 4.59 -13.14 -13.30
CA ILE A 130 4.38 -13.78 -11.99
C ILE A 130 3.00 -14.45 -11.95
N LYS A 131 1.95 -13.76 -12.40
CA LYS A 131 0.58 -14.29 -12.45
C LYS A 131 0.44 -15.57 -13.27
N ASN A 132 1.17 -15.67 -14.38
CA ASN A 132 1.13 -16.80 -15.31
C ASN A 132 2.31 -17.77 -15.14
N SER A 133 3.07 -17.66 -14.05
CA SER A 133 4.27 -18.47 -13.84
C SER A 133 3.95 -19.97 -13.77
N LYS A 134 4.84 -20.77 -14.36
CA LYS A 134 4.81 -22.24 -14.29
C LYS A 134 5.65 -22.79 -13.15
N ASP A 135 6.43 -21.94 -12.47
CA ASP A 135 7.21 -22.35 -11.30
C ASP A 135 6.24 -22.81 -10.19
N PRO A 136 6.44 -24.01 -9.62
CA PRO A 136 5.49 -24.58 -8.67
C PRO A 136 5.44 -23.82 -7.34
N PHE A 137 6.53 -23.17 -6.91
CA PHE A 137 6.54 -22.33 -5.71
C PHE A 137 5.74 -21.05 -5.95
N VAL A 138 6.01 -20.36 -7.06
CA VAL A 138 5.30 -19.13 -7.43
C VAL A 138 3.82 -19.41 -7.61
N ARG A 139 3.48 -20.44 -8.39
CA ARG A 139 2.10 -20.80 -8.69
C ARG A 139 1.32 -21.15 -7.42
N GLN A 140 1.91 -21.92 -6.51
CA GLN A 140 1.24 -22.30 -5.27
C GLN A 140 0.85 -21.06 -4.46
N PHE A 141 1.77 -20.10 -4.31
CA PHE A 141 1.50 -18.85 -3.58
C PHE A 141 0.43 -18.00 -4.28
N VAL A 142 0.60 -17.76 -5.59
CA VAL A 142 -0.31 -16.94 -6.39
C VAL A 142 -1.75 -17.47 -6.36
N LYS A 143 -1.92 -18.80 -6.40
CA LYS A 143 -3.23 -19.45 -6.38
C LYS A 143 -3.78 -19.72 -4.98
N GLY A 144 -2.97 -19.52 -3.93
CA GLY A 144 -3.36 -19.88 -2.56
C GLY A 144 -3.61 -21.38 -2.38
N GLU A 145 -2.88 -22.24 -3.11
CA GLU A 145 -3.04 -23.70 -3.04
C GLU A 145 -2.49 -24.23 -1.70
N ALA A 146 -3.31 -24.97 -0.96
CA ALA A 146 -2.96 -25.51 0.37
C ALA A 146 -1.89 -26.62 0.33
N THR A 147 -1.60 -27.18 -0.84
CA THR A 147 -0.61 -28.23 -1.03
C THR A 147 0.39 -27.82 -2.10
N GLY A 148 1.66 -28.15 -1.89
CA GLY A 148 2.76 -27.81 -2.80
C GLY A 148 4.08 -27.55 -2.06
N PRO A 149 5.14 -27.18 -2.79
CA PRO A 149 6.50 -27.14 -2.26
C PRO A 149 6.75 -26.09 -1.18
N LEU A 150 5.94 -25.03 -1.09
CA LEU A 150 6.03 -24.04 0.02
C LEU A 150 5.57 -24.62 1.36
N THR A 151 4.78 -25.68 1.31
CA THR A 151 4.03 -26.27 2.43
C THR A 151 4.45 -27.70 2.74
N GLU A 152 5.32 -28.29 1.93
CA GLU A 152 5.94 -29.59 2.20
C GLU A 152 6.61 -29.57 3.59
N GLY A 153 6.16 -30.50 4.44
CA GLY A 153 6.60 -30.62 5.84
C GLY A 153 5.86 -29.75 6.87
N ARG A 154 4.84 -28.96 6.47
CA ARG A 154 4.11 -28.06 7.40
C ARG A 154 2.63 -28.36 7.59
N ILE A 155 1.91 -28.85 6.57
CA ILE A 155 0.44 -28.70 6.57
C ILE A 155 -0.35 -29.86 7.16
N PHE A 156 0.23 -31.06 7.33
CA PHE A 156 -0.42 -32.11 8.11
C PHE A 156 0.62 -32.97 8.84
N LYS A 157 0.97 -32.62 10.09
CA LYS A 157 1.26 -33.68 11.05
C LYS A 157 -0.10 -34.35 11.28
N LYS A 158 -0.25 -35.60 10.81
CA LYS A 158 -1.42 -36.43 11.14
C LYS A 158 -1.68 -36.26 12.64
N ARG A 159 -2.92 -35.93 13.02
CA ARG A 159 -3.36 -36.22 14.39
C ARG A 159 -3.28 -37.73 14.52
N GLU A 160 -2.24 -38.21 15.21
CA GLU A 160 -2.21 -39.56 15.78
C GLU A 160 -3.23 -39.65 16.92
#